data_AF-A0A9P0LY09-F1
#
_entry.id   AF-A0A9P0LY09-F1
#
_cell.length_a   1.000
_cell.length_b   1.000
_cell.length_c   1.000
_cell.angle_alpha   90.00
_cell.angle_beta   90.00
_cell.angle_gamma   90.00
#
_symmetry.space_group_name_H-M   'P 1'
#
loop_
_entity.id
_entity.type
_entity.pdbx_description
1 polymer ?
#
loop_
_entity_poly.entity_id
_entity_poly.type
_entity_poly.pdbx_seq_one_letter_code
_entity_poly.pdbx_strand_id
1 'polypeptide(L)'
;MGGSIPTNPILKDYPKQFMEYGPAFATGISECMRLSLGDILEFIMDFHAISKIKSYCKRRSVGLNEDTLGGIVKCSLAQYLALEITKSNGRDNRAVKSRYFPWLYSTAAMQQTPREFIECIGHVRLLSWLLLGSLTHTALYGVNHGQILSQPIPQEASCQIADHIQITMLGFAEQPKASILHMSSLFHAFILCQLWTMYLEQGLHIHLPITESYNITMNLLFDFWAKVTPCVLQLIQQSKMFSEMVSLHFLSMLEALMECHSTIVGKLLPLWTSVLSSNQLQLPGHLQVRLQNCRDFPPSSLQETIFDKKRNQHMKNPTMYKWLQRLQFKMAQIELQSSTATQFYSL
;
A
#
# COMPACT_ATOMS: atom_id res chain seq x y z
N MET A 1 -17.08 12.67 -10.39
CA MET A 1 -16.06 11.60 -10.53
C MET A 1 -16.60 10.35 -9.85
N GLY A 2 -17.37 9.54 -10.58
CA GLY A 2 -17.82 8.23 -10.10
C GLY A 2 -16.72 7.21 -10.34
N GLY A 3 -16.41 6.37 -9.35
CA GLY A 3 -15.46 5.27 -9.51
C GLY A 3 -15.97 4.27 -10.55
N SER A 4 -15.08 3.80 -11.43
CA SER A 4 -15.36 2.67 -12.32
C SER A 4 -14.85 1.37 -11.69
N ILE A 5 -15.64 0.31 -11.81
CA ILE A 5 -15.20 -1.04 -11.47
C ILE A 5 -14.20 -1.47 -12.55
N PRO A 6 -12.99 -1.94 -12.18
CA PRO A 6 -12.01 -2.37 -13.16
C PRO A 6 -12.49 -3.58 -13.95
N THR A 7 -12.03 -3.69 -15.20
CA THR A 7 -12.43 -4.76 -16.13
C THR A 7 -12.09 -6.14 -15.59
N ASN A 8 -13.12 -6.98 -15.39
CA ASN A 8 -12.99 -8.36 -14.93
C ASN A 8 -12.82 -9.30 -16.16
N PRO A 9 -11.88 -10.27 -16.15
CA PRO A 9 -11.72 -11.24 -17.24
C PRO A 9 -12.95 -12.10 -17.55
N ILE A 10 -13.96 -12.13 -16.68
CA ILE A 10 -15.26 -12.81 -16.89
C ILE A 10 -16.21 -11.99 -17.78
N LEU A 11 -16.01 -10.67 -17.92
CA LEU A 11 -16.84 -9.79 -18.76
C LEU A 11 -16.47 -9.84 -20.26
N LYS A 12 -15.66 -10.82 -20.70
CA LYS A 12 -15.18 -10.94 -22.08
C LYS A 12 -16.29 -11.21 -23.12
N ASP A 13 -17.43 -11.75 -22.68
CA ASP A 13 -18.48 -12.22 -23.58
C ASP A 13 -19.59 -11.20 -23.85
N TYR A 14 -19.51 -10.01 -23.24
CA TYR A 14 -20.34 -8.89 -23.67
C TYR A 14 -19.66 -8.19 -24.86
N PRO A 15 -20.40 -7.85 -25.94
CA PRO A 15 -19.83 -7.09 -27.03
C PRO A 15 -19.18 -5.84 -26.44
N LYS A 16 -17.96 -5.55 -26.89
CA LYS A 16 -17.22 -4.32 -26.57
C LYS A 16 -18.04 -3.13 -27.05
N GLN A 17 -19.10 -2.76 -26.32
CA GLN A 17 -19.65 -1.44 -26.39
C GLN A 17 -18.53 -0.55 -25.87
N PHE A 18 -17.86 0.07 -26.83
CA PHE A 18 -17.06 1.25 -26.64
C PHE A 18 -17.86 2.19 -25.73
N MET A 19 -17.56 2.18 -24.43
CA MET A 19 -17.80 3.35 -23.62
C MET A 19 -16.75 4.37 -24.07
N GLU A 20 -17.04 5.04 -25.19
CA GLU A 20 -16.59 6.41 -25.35
C GLU A 20 -16.95 7.11 -24.06
N TYR A 21 -15.91 7.54 -23.32
CA TYR A 21 -16.05 8.37 -22.14
C TYR A 21 -16.66 9.70 -22.59
N GLY A 22 -18.00 9.74 -22.69
CA GLY A 22 -18.75 10.97 -22.81
C GLY A 22 -18.46 11.87 -21.60
N PRO A 23 -18.86 13.16 -21.66
CA PRO A 23 -18.68 14.07 -20.53
C PRO A 23 -19.32 13.45 -19.29
N ALA A 24 -18.53 13.23 -18.25
CA ALA A 24 -18.98 12.62 -17.02
C ALA A 24 -20.13 13.46 -16.46
N PHE A 25 -21.37 12.98 -16.61
CA PHE A 25 -22.54 13.67 -16.08
C PHE A 25 -22.36 13.82 -14.56
N ALA A 26 -22.50 15.05 -14.06
CA ALA A 26 -22.45 15.33 -12.64
C ALA A 26 -23.74 14.82 -11.99
N THR A 27 -23.75 13.55 -11.58
CA THR A 27 -24.93 12.89 -11.00
C THR A 27 -25.19 13.28 -9.54
N GLY A 28 -24.40 14.18 -8.95
CA GLY A 28 -24.51 14.56 -7.53
C GLY A 28 -24.10 13.45 -6.54
N ILE A 29 -23.80 12.24 -7.01
CA ILE A 29 -23.45 11.09 -6.16
C ILE A 29 -22.23 11.38 -5.27
N SER A 30 -21.27 12.15 -5.79
CA SER A 30 -20.08 12.56 -5.04
C SER A 30 -20.46 13.46 -3.85
N GLU A 31 -21.41 14.37 -4.03
CA GLU A 31 -21.90 15.26 -2.98
C GLU A 31 -22.62 14.47 -1.88
N CYS A 32 -23.45 13.48 -2.27
CA CYS A 32 -24.12 12.60 -1.31
C CYS A 32 -23.12 11.76 -0.52
N MET A 33 -22.15 11.13 -1.19
CA MET A 33 -21.15 10.29 -0.52
C MET A 33 -20.20 11.09 0.38
N ARG A 34 -20.05 12.41 0.18
CA ARG A 34 -19.26 13.28 1.05
C ARG A 34 -19.80 13.34 2.49
N LEU A 35 -21.10 13.12 2.67
CA LEU A 35 -21.72 13.07 4.00
C LEU A 35 -21.34 11.80 4.78
N SER A 36 -20.97 10.74 4.07
CA SER A 36 -20.63 9.42 4.64
C SER A 36 -19.12 9.15 4.69
N LEU A 37 -18.27 10.18 4.63
CA LEU A 37 -16.82 9.97 4.67
C LEU A 37 -16.35 9.30 5.97
N GLY A 38 -17.03 9.56 7.09
CA GLY A 38 -16.80 8.86 8.36
C GLY A 38 -17.10 7.36 8.25
N ASP A 39 -18.28 7.01 7.75
CA ASP A 39 -18.69 5.62 7.55
C ASP A 39 -17.77 4.88 6.57
N ILE A 40 -17.30 5.57 5.52
CA ILE A 40 -16.34 5.02 4.57
C ILE A 40 -15.00 4.74 5.26
N LEU A 41 -14.52 5.65 6.10
CA LEU A 41 -13.29 5.46 6.87
C LEU A 41 -13.43 4.27 7.82
N GLU A 42 -14.53 4.19 8.58
CA GLU A 42 -14.83 3.07 9.48
C GLU A 42 -14.92 1.74 8.73
N PHE A 43 -15.57 1.73 7.57
CA PHE A 43 -15.63 0.54 6.70
C PHE A 43 -14.24 0.10 6.22
N ILE A 44 -13.37 1.04 5.85
CA ILE A 44 -11.99 0.72 5.44
C ILE A 44 -11.17 0.21 6.63
N MET A 45 -11.38 0.75 7.83
CA MET A 45 -10.72 0.28 9.04
C MET A 45 -11.24 -1.11 9.48
N ASP A 46 -12.51 -1.40 9.26
CA ASP A 46 -13.13 -2.66 9.65
C ASP A 46 -12.42 -3.84 8.98
N PHE A 47 -11.76 -4.62 9.85
CA PHE A 47 -11.03 -5.82 9.51
C PHE A 47 -11.95 -6.95 9.02
N HIS A 48 -13.20 -6.97 9.47
CA HIS A 48 -14.18 -7.98 9.10
C HIS A 48 -15.03 -7.60 7.88
N ALA A 49 -14.88 -6.38 7.34
CA ALA A 49 -15.68 -5.88 6.22
C ALA A 49 -15.71 -6.83 5.01
N ILE A 50 -14.54 -7.34 4.60
CA ILE A 50 -14.41 -8.24 3.44
C ILE A 50 -15.12 -9.58 3.69
N SER A 51 -14.99 -10.14 4.89
CA SER A 51 -15.66 -11.38 5.29
C SER A 51 -17.19 -11.22 5.31
N LYS A 52 -17.68 -10.08 5.84
CA LYS A 52 -19.10 -9.72 5.81
C LYS A 52 -19.62 -9.66 4.37
N ILE A 53 -18.94 -8.94 3.46
CA ILE A 53 -19.31 -8.86 2.04
C ILE A 53 -19.37 -10.25 1.41
N LYS A 54 -18.33 -11.08 1.62
CA LYS A 54 -18.29 -12.45 1.08
C LYS A 54 -19.47 -13.28 1.57
N SER A 55 -19.83 -13.18 2.86
CA SER A 55 -20.99 -13.88 3.43
C SER A 55 -22.33 -13.43 2.81
N TYR A 56 -22.50 -12.13 2.55
CA TYR A 56 -23.69 -11.61 1.89
C TYR A 56 -23.80 -12.07 0.43
N CYS A 57 -22.68 -12.11 -0.31
CA CYS A 57 -22.64 -12.55 -1.70
C CYS A 57 -22.92 -14.06 -1.84
N LYS A 58 -22.42 -14.90 -0.92
CA LYS A 58 -22.76 -16.34 -0.93
C LYS A 58 -24.26 -16.63 -0.90
N ARG A 59 -25.06 -15.75 -0.28
CA ARG A 59 -26.51 -15.90 -0.17
C ARG A 59 -27.28 -15.42 -1.41
N ARG A 60 -26.63 -14.70 -2.32
CA ARG A 60 -27.23 -14.14 -3.55
C ARG A 60 -26.20 -14.32 -4.66
N SER A 61 -26.42 -15.27 -5.59
CA SER A 61 -25.49 -15.53 -6.70
C SER A 61 -25.42 -14.36 -7.69
N VAL A 62 -24.76 -13.28 -7.28
CA VAL A 62 -24.34 -12.18 -8.13
C VAL A 62 -23.08 -12.70 -8.79
N GLY A 63 -23.07 -12.92 -10.10
CA GLY A 63 -21.99 -13.56 -10.88
C GLY A 63 -20.63 -12.85 -10.90
N LEU A 64 -20.22 -12.24 -9.79
CA LEU A 64 -18.93 -11.64 -9.52
C LEU A 64 -18.10 -12.64 -8.71
N ASN A 65 -16.79 -12.64 -8.91
CA ASN A 65 -15.89 -13.49 -8.13
C ASN A 65 -15.86 -13.01 -6.67
N GLU A 66 -16.51 -13.76 -5.79
CA GLU A 66 -16.66 -13.46 -4.35
C GLU A 66 -15.32 -13.26 -3.62
N ASP A 67 -14.25 -13.90 -4.09
CA ASP A 67 -12.91 -13.79 -3.50
C ASP A 67 -12.20 -12.47 -3.83
N THR A 68 -12.70 -11.76 -4.84
CA THR A 68 -12.10 -10.50 -5.31
C THR A 68 -12.96 -9.28 -4.98
N LEU A 69 -14.29 -9.45 -4.91
CA LEU A 69 -15.25 -8.36 -4.80
C LEU A 69 -15.01 -7.49 -3.56
N GLY A 70 -14.85 -8.10 -2.38
CA GLY A 70 -14.64 -7.35 -1.14
C GLY A 70 -13.39 -6.47 -1.18
N GLY A 71 -12.30 -6.99 -1.76
CA GLY A 71 -11.07 -6.21 -1.97
C GLY A 71 -11.24 -5.08 -2.98
N ILE A 72 -12.01 -5.30 -4.06
CA ILE A 72 -12.33 -4.27 -5.05
C ILE A 72 -13.13 -3.14 -4.43
N VAL A 73 -14.21 -3.46 -3.70
CA VAL A 73 -15.04 -2.46 -3.02
C VAL A 73 -14.21 -1.63 -2.04
N LYS A 74 -13.39 -2.28 -1.21
CA LYS A 74 -12.54 -1.60 -0.22
C LYS A 74 -11.52 -0.68 -0.89
N CYS A 75 -10.88 -1.14 -1.97
CA CYS A 75 -9.94 -0.32 -2.75
C CYS A 75 -10.62 0.87 -3.44
N SER A 76 -11.81 0.67 -4.02
CA SER A 76 -12.56 1.75 -4.69
C SER A 76 -13.04 2.82 -3.69
N LEU A 77 -13.50 2.40 -2.51
CA LEU A 77 -13.86 3.33 -1.43
C LEU A 77 -12.64 4.07 -0.89
N ALA A 78 -11.50 3.39 -0.74
CA ALA A 78 -10.24 4.03 -0.35
C ALA A 78 -9.74 5.03 -1.39
N GLN A 79 -9.88 4.71 -2.68
CA GLN A 79 -9.60 5.64 -3.78
C GLN A 79 -10.50 6.88 -3.73
N TYR A 80 -11.80 6.70 -3.50
CA TYR A 80 -12.73 7.81 -3.35
C TYR A 80 -12.38 8.69 -2.14
N LEU A 81 -12.14 8.07 -0.98
CA LEU A 81 -11.73 8.77 0.24
C LEU A 81 -10.43 9.56 0.02
N ALA A 82 -9.44 8.96 -0.63
CA ALA A 82 -8.17 9.62 -0.96
C ALA A 82 -8.38 10.89 -1.81
N LEU A 83 -9.27 10.82 -2.79
CA LEU A 83 -9.58 11.95 -3.67
C LEU A 83 -10.33 13.06 -2.93
N GLU A 84 -11.31 12.73 -2.09
CA GLU A 84 -12.04 13.75 -1.32
C GLU A 84 -11.12 14.45 -0.31
N ILE A 85 -10.22 13.72 0.37
CA ILE A 85 -9.20 14.32 1.24
C ILE A 85 -8.26 15.22 0.43
N THR A 86 -7.82 14.77 -0.75
CA THR A 86 -6.94 15.55 -1.62
C THR A 86 -7.59 16.83 -2.12
N LYS A 87 -8.88 16.83 -2.46
CA LYS A 87 -9.61 18.02 -2.93
C LYS A 87 -9.69 19.11 -1.86
N SER A 88 -9.63 18.74 -0.59
CA SER A 88 -9.67 19.68 0.54
C SER A 88 -8.35 20.45 0.76
N ASN A 89 -7.49 20.59 -0.26
CA ASN A 89 -6.11 21.10 -0.19
C ASN A 89 -5.95 22.62 0.14
N GLY A 90 -6.95 23.25 0.77
CA GLY A 90 -6.90 24.65 1.24
C GLY A 90 -6.29 24.80 2.64
N ARG A 91 -6.41 26.00 3.25
CA ARG A 91 -5.89 26.30 4.61
C ARG A 91 -6.42 25.35 5.70
N ASP A 92 -7.56 24.71 5.47
CA ASP A 92 -8.18 23.74 6.38
C ASP A 92 -7.59 22.32 6.29
N ASN A 93 -6.61 22.07 5.41
CA ASN A 93 -6.10 20.72 5.14
C ASN A 93 -5.47 20.05 6.37
N ARG A 94 -4.75 20.81 7.21
CA ARG A 94 -4.20 20.28 8.47
C ARG A 94 -5.34 19.92 9.46
N ALA A 95 -6.42 20.70 9.48
CA ALA A 95 -7.57 20.43 10.34
C ALA A 95 -8.41 19.23 9.85
N VAL A 96 -8.60 19.09 8.53
CA VAL A 96 -9.30 17.95 7.92
C VAL A 96 -8.51 16.66 8.09
N LYS A 97 -7.19 16.69 7.86
CA LYS A 97 -6.31 15.54 8.10
C LYS A 97 -6.21 15.18 9.58
N SER A 98 -6.16 16.17 10.46
CA SER A 98 -6.23 15.95 11.92
C SER A 98 -7.57 15.36 12.36
N ARG A 99 -8.67 15.67 11.66
CA ARG A 99 -9.99 15.06 11.93
C ARG A 99 -10.04 13.58 11.54
N TYR A 100 -9.53 13.21 10.37
CA TYR A 100 -9.56 11.83 9.90
C TYR A 100 -8.43 10.96 10.46
N PHE A 101 -7.27 11.57 10.76
CA PHE A 101 -6.06 10.90 11.21
C PHE A 101 -5.40 11.66 12.36
N PRO A 102 -6.07 11.84 13.52
CA PRO A 102 -5.50 12.56 14.66
C PRO A 102 -4.21 11.90 15.17
N TRP A 103 -4.11 10.58 15.02
CA TRP A 103 -2.96 9.77 15.42
C TRP A 103 -1.72 9.96 14.55
N LEU A 104 -1.84 10.44 13.29
CA LEU A 104 -0.68 10.66 12.41
C LEU A 104 0.24 11.76 12.92
N TYR A 105 -0.28 12.69 13.71
CA TYR A 105 0.47 13.84 14.25
C TYR A 105 0.74 13.71 15.74
N SER A 106 0.26 12.64 16.37
CA SER A 106 0.56 12.33 17.76
C SER A 106 1.86 11.54 17.81
N THR A 107 2.77 11.92 18.72
CA THR A 107 4.00 11.15 18.94
C THR A 107 3.62 9.83 19.59
N ALA A 108 3.76 8.71 18.88
CA ALA A 108 3.57 7.40 19.48
C ALA A 108 4.62 7.20 20.58
N ALA A 109 4.18 6.90 21.80
CA ALA A 109 5.09 6.63 22.90
C ALA A 109 5.83 5.30 22.63
N MET A 110 7.15 5.26 22.84
CA MET A 110 7.94 4.03 22.69
C MET A 110 7.67 2.98 23.79
N GLN A 111 6.79 3.27 24.75
CA GLN A 111 6.40 2.30 25.77
C GLN A 111 5.42 1.31 25.13
N GLN A 112 5.91 0.18 24.64
CA GLN A 112 5.12 -0.79 23.89
C GLN A 112 4.06 -1.49 24.76
N THR A 113 2.82 -1.00 24.78
CA THR A 113 1.70 -1.78 25.32
C THR A 113 1.10 -2.70 24.25
N PRO A 114 0.54 -3.88 24.62
CA PRO A 114 -0.17 -4.74 23.66
C PRO A 114 -1.31 -4.03 22.92
N ARG A 115 -1.91 -3.03 23.56
CA ARG A 115 -2.97 -2.20 22.98
C ARG A 115 -2.43 -1.29 21.89
N GLU A 116 -1.36 -0.54 22.15
CA GLU A 116 -0.74 0.35 21.15
C GLU A 116 -0.22 -0.42 19.94
N PHE A 117 0.26 -1.66 20.15
CA PHE A 117 0.65 -2.55 19.06
C PHE A 117 -0.53 -2.86 18.12
N ILE A 118 -1.69 -3.24 18.67
CA ILE A 118 -2.90 -3.53 17.88
C ILE A 118 -3.41 -2.27 17.17
N GLU A 119 -3.43 -1.13 17.87
CA GLU A 119 -3.83 0.16 17.30
C GLU A 119 -2.90 0.56 16.13
N CYS A 120 -1.58 0.39 16.28
CA CYS A 120 -0.60 0.63 15.22
C CYS A 120 -0.82 -0.28 14.01
N ILE A 121 -1.14 -1.57 14.20
CA ILE A 121 -1.49 -2.45 13.07
C ILE A 121 -2.72 -1.92 12.33
N GLY A 122 -3.74 -1.44 13.07
CA GLY A 122 -4.91 -0.79 12.50
C GLY A 122 -4.56 0.42 11.64
N HIS A 123 -3.71 1.31 12.15
CA HIS A 123 -3.21 2.47 11.43
C HIS A 123 -2.42 2.09 10.16
N VAL A 124 -1.50 1.13 10.27
CA VAL A 124 -0.70 0.63 9.15
C VAL A 124 -1.58 0.06 8.04
N ARG A 125 -2.62 -0.70 8.41
CA ARG A 125 -3.60 -1.26 7.46
C ARG A 125 -4.43 -0.19 6.79
N LEU A 126 -4.95 0.77 7.56
CA LEU A 126 -5.73 1.89 7.02
C LEU A 126 -4.91 2.70 6.00
N LEU A 127 -3.68 3.07 6.35
CA LEU A 127 -2.78 3.77 5.43
C LEU A 127 -2.52 2.95 4.17
N SER A 128 -2.30 1.64 4.31
CA SER A 128 -2.07 0.77 3.17
C SER A 128 -3.25 0.80 2.19
N TRP A 129 -4.50 0.70 2.68
CA TRP A 129 -5.67 0.79 1.80
C TRP A 129 -5.81 2.17 1.15
N LEU A 130 -5.59 3.23 1.92
CA LEU A 130 -5.70 4.61 1.43
C LEU A 130 -4.66 4.92 0.34
N LEU A 131 -3.40 4.55 0.58
CA LEU A 131 -2.30 4.74 -0.38
C LEU A 131 -2.50 3.86 -1.61
N LEU A 132 -2.96 2.62 -1.44
CA LEU A 132 -3.31 1.73 -2.56
C LEU A 132 -4.37 2.38 -3.46
N GLY A 133 -5.44 2.93 -2.87
CA GLY A 133 -6.48 3.66 -3.62
C GLY A 133 -5.96 4.90 -4.33
N SER A 134 -5.14 5.70 -3.63
CA SER A 134 -4.48 6.89 -4.18
C SER A 134 -3.59 6.56 -5.38
N LEU A 135 -2.73 5.56 -5.23
CA LEU A 135 -1.82 5.11 -6.28
C LEU A 135 -2.55 4.46 -7.46
N THR A 136 -3.66 3.76 -7.19
CA THR A 136 -4.52 3.21 -8.25
C THR A 136 -5.13 4.31 -9.10
N HIS A 137 -5.52 5.44 -8.49
CA HIS A 137 -5.94 6.62 -9.25
C HIS A 137 -4.82 7.15 -10.13
N THR A 138 -3.63 7.36 -9.56
CA THR A 138 -2.47 7.87 -10.28
C THR A 138 -2.05 6.95 -11.43
N ALA A 139 -2.08 5.63 -11.24
CA ALA A 139 -1.71 4.67 -12.29
C ALA A 139 -2.69 4.65 -13.48
N LEU A 140 -3.99 4.84 -13.20
CA LEU A 140 -5.05 4.88 -14.21
C LEU A 140 -5.05 6.19 -14.98
N TYR A 141 -5.14 7.32 -14.28
CA TYR A 141 -5.43 8.62 -14.89
C TYR A 141 -4.17 9.48 -15.11
N GLY A 142 -3.07 9.16 -14.41
CA GLY A 142 -1.82 9.91 -14.43
C GLY A 142 -1.96 11.32 -13.86
N VAL A 143 -0.92 12.13 -14.08
CA VAL A 143 -0.90 13.55 -13.75
C VAL A 143 -0.94 14.32 -15.07
N ASN A 144 -2.13 14.52 -15.65
CA ASN A 144 -2.28 15.39 -16.81
C ASN A 144 -2.42 16.85 -16.36
N HIS A 145 -2.05 17.80 -17.23
CA HIS A 145 -2.22 19.23 -17.00
C HIS A 145 -3.67 19.56 -16.58
N GLY A 146 -3.88 19.88 -15.30
CA GLY A 146 -5.18 20.21 -14.72
C GLY A 146 -5.77 19.18 -13.74
N GLN A 147 -5.21 17.97 -13.64
CA GLN A 147 -5.63 16.98 -12.63
C GLN A 147 -4.74 17.05 -11.38
N ILE A 148 -5.37 17.12 -10.21
CA ILE A 148 -4.69 17.17 -8.91
C ILE A 148 -4.10 15.78 -8.63
N LEU A 149 -2.79 15.71 -8.35
CA LEU A 149 -2.17 14.48 -7.87
C LEU A 149 -2.87 14.05 -6.57
N SER A 150 -3.37 12.81 -6.53
CA SER A 150 -3.97 12.24 -5.32
C SER A 150 -2.92 12.16 -4.22
N GLN A 151 -2.99 13.10 -3.27
CA GLN A 151 -2.09 13.18 -2.11
C GLN A 151 -2.87 13.32 -0.79
N PRO A 152 -3.57 12.25 -0.35
CA PRO A 152 -4.35 12.30 0.89
C PRO A 152 -3.48 12.41 2.14
N ILE A 153 -2.24 11.90 2.11
CA ILE A 153 -1.31 11.90 3.24
C ILE A 153 -0.15 12.85 2.94
N PRO A 154 0.13 13.85 3.79
CA PRO A 154 1.26 14.76 3.59
C PRO A 154 2.59 14.00 3.71
N GLN A 155 3.55 14.35 2.86
CA GLN A 155 4.90 13.76 2.91
C GLN A 155 5.61 14.05 4.24
N GLU A 156 5.25 15.14 4.93
CA GLU A 156 5.80 15.52 6.24
C GLU A 156 5.45 14.49 7.32
N ALA A 157 4.45 13.63 7.10
CA ALA A 157 4.09 12.54 8.01
C ALA A 157 5.03 11.31 7.90
N SER A 158 6.05 11.35 7.02
CA SER A 158 6.97 10.23 6.76
C SER A 158 7.60 9.69 8.05
N CYS A 159 8.01 10.59 8.94
CA CYS A 159 8.64 10.27 10.21
C CYS A 159 7.70 9.47 11.13
N GLN A 160 6.45 9.91 11.27
CA GLN A 160 5.44 9.28 12.12
C GLN A 160 4.96 7.94 11.55
N ILE A 161 4.88 7.83 10.22
CA ILE A 161 4.59 6.56 9.54
C ILE A 161 5.70 5.55 9.82
N ALA A 162 6.97 5.97 9.75
CA ALA A 162 8.11 5.11 10.11
C ALA A 162 8.05 4.66 11.57
N ASP A 163 7.59 5.52 12.49
CA ASP A 163 7.45 5.17 13.91
C ASP A 163 6.35 4.10 14.12
N HIS A 164 5.21 4.21 13.43
CA HIS A 164 4.15 3.17 13.48
C HIS A 164 4.62 1.83 12.90
N ILE A 165 5.41 1.86 11.83
CA ILE A 165 6.01 0.67 11.23
C ILE A 165 7.00 0.03 12.21
N GLN A 166 7.85 0.82 12.88
CA GLN A 166 8.77 0.32 13.89
C GLN A 166 8.05 -0.31 15.07
N ILE A 167 7.00 0.33 15.61
CA ILE A 167 6.19 -0.27 16.69
C ILE A 167 5.57 -1.59 16.24
N THR A 168 5.11 -1.67 15.00
CA THR A 168 4.55 -2.91 14.43
C THR A 168 5.62 -4.00 14.26
N MET A 169 6.83 -3.63 13.85
CA MET A 169 7.95 -4.55 13.66
C MET A 169 8.51 -5.06 15.00
N LEU A 170 8.74 -4.16 15.96
CA LEU A 170 9.25 -4.52 17.29
C LEU A 170 8.21 -5.31 18.10
N GLY A 171 6.96 -4.86 18.09
CA GLY A 171 5.87 -5.57 18.75
C GLY A 171 5.61 -6.96 18.17
N PHE A 172 5.99 -7.22 16.91
CA PHE A 172 5.96 -8.58 16.35
C PHE A 172 6.95 -9.52 17.04
N ALA A 173 8.12 -9.05 17.45
CA ALA A 173 9.11 -9.87 18.13
C ALA A 173 8.83 -10.03 19.63
N GLU A 174 8.31 -8.99 20.27
CA GLU A 174 8.16 -8.92 21.72
C GLU A 174 6.82 -9.49 22.24
N GLN A 175 5.74 -9.36 21.46
CA GLN A 175 4.42 -9.81 21.91
C GLN A 175 4.24 -11.32 21.72
N PRO A 176 3.53 -12.01 22.64
CA PRO A 176 3.18 -13.41 22.42
C PRO A 176 2.36 -13.54 21.13
N LYS A 177 2.54 -14.65 20.42
CA LYS A 177 1.81 -15.07 19.21
C LYS A 177 0.33 -15.35 19.48
N ALA A 178 -0.37 -14.37 20.05
CA ALA A 178 -1.68 -14.49 20.65
C ALA A 178 -2.83 -14.26 19.65
N SER A 179 -2.54 -13.80 18.42
CA SER A 179 -3.57 -13.57 17.40
C SER A 179 -3.02 -13.73 15.98
N ILE A 180 -3.91 -14.04 15.01
CA ILE A 180 -3.52 -14.03 13.59
C ILE A 180 -3.19 -12.62 13.11
N LEU A 181 -3.78 -11.59 13.72
CA LEU A 181 -3.43 -10.20 13.43
C LEU A 181 -1.96 -9.92 13.75
N HIS A 182 -1.44 -10.49 14.83
CA HIS A 182 -0.01 -10.48 15.13
C HIS A 182 0.79 -11.27 14.09
N MET A 183 0.33 -12.46 13.67
CA MET A 183 1.03 -13.26 12.64
C MET A 183 1.14 -12.54 11.29
N SER A 184 0.17 -11.69 10.94
CA SER A 184 0.18 -10.91 9.69
C SER A 184 0.74 -9.49 9.85
N SER A 185 1.24 -9.09 11.02
CA SER A 185 1.67 -7.71 11.28
C SER A 185 2.88 -7.30 10.44
N LEU A 186 3.91 -8.17 10.33
CA LEU A 186 5.08 -7.94 9.46
C LEU A 186 4.67 -7.74 8.01
N PHE A 187 3.72 -8.55 7.52
CA PHE A 187 3.21 -8.38 6.17
C PHE A 187 2.64 -6.97 5.97
N HIS A 188 1.77 -6.51 6.87
CA HIS A 188 1.20 -5.16 6.77
C HIS A 188 2.26 -4.06 6.86
N ALA A 189 3.27 -4.21 7.73
CA ALA A 189 4.37 -3.28 7.84
C ALA A 189 5.15 -3.14 6.51
N PHE A 190 5.55 -4.27 5.90
CA PHE A 190 6.28 -4.25 4.63
C PHE A 190 5.42 -3.81 3.43
N ILE A 191 4.11 -4.08 3.44
CA ILE A 191 3.20 -3.52 2.43
C ILE A 191 3.15 -1.99 2.53
N LEU A 192 3.05 -1.45 3.74
CA LEU A 192 3.04 0.00 3.91
C LEU A 192 4.37 0.62 3.47
N CYS A 193 5.52 -0.02 3.74
CA CYS A 193 6.82 0.43 3.22
C CYS A 193 6.81 0.52 1.68
N GLN A 194 6.26 -0.48 0.99
CA GLN A 194 6.15 -0.48 -0.48
C GLN A 194 5.28 0.68 -0.97
N LEU A 195 4.08 0.78 -0.41
CA LEU A 195 3.10 1.78 -0.83
C LEU A 195 3.57 3.19 -0.52
N TRP A 196 4.17 3.43 0.64
CA TRP A 196 4.71 4.74 1.02
C TRP A 196 5.87 5.16 0.09
N THR A 197 6.79 4.24 -0.19
CA THR A 197 7.90 4.48 -1.11
C THR A 197 7.37 4.87 -2.50
N MET A 198 6.50 4.04 -3.07
CA MET A 198 5.92 4.31 -4.39
C MET A 198 5.07 5.60 -4.40
N TYR A 199 4.37 5.89 -3.30
CA TYR A 199 3.55 7.10 -3.16
C TYR A 199 4.37 8.39 -3.22
N LEU A 200 5.49 8.45 -2.50
CA LEU A 200 6.39 9.60 -2.57
C LEU A 200 7.09 9.68 -3.93
N GLU A 201 7.50 8.55 -4.51
CA GLU A 201 8.14 8.54 -5.83
C GLU A 201 7.20 8.97 -6.97
N GLN A 202 5.91 8.64 -6.89
CA GLN A 202 4.95 9.20 -7.85
C GLN A 202 4.82 10.72 -7.72
N GLY A 203 5.02 11.28 -6.52
CA GLY A 203 5.14 12.73 -6.31
C GLY A 203 6.39 13.32 -6.97
N LEU A 204 7.53 12.62 -6.89
CA LEU A 204 8.77 13.04 -7.53
C LEU A 204 8.66 13.14 -9.05
N HIS A 205 7.85 12.30 -9.70
CA HIS A 205 7.67 12.33 -11.16
C HIS A 205 7.07 13.64 -11.69
N ILE A 206 6.48 14.47 -10.82
CA ILE A 206 5.99 15.82 -11.17
C ILE A 206 7.12 16.84 -11.17
N HIS A 207 8.18 16.58 -10.39
CA HIS A 207 9.29 17.50 -10.16
C HIS A 207 10.52 17.10 -10.99
N LEU A 208 11.20 18.09 -11.56
CA LEU A 208 12.51 17.85 -12.16
C LEU A 208 13.53 17.49 -11.05
N PRO A 209 14.47 16.54 -11.28
CA PRO A 209 15.47 16.12 -10.31
C PRO A 209 16.39 17.22 -9.73
N ILE A 210 16.34 18.42 -10.31
CA ILE A 210 17.16 19.57 -9.95
C ILE A 210 16.42 20.49 -8.96
N THR A 211 15.10 20.31 -8.80
CA THR A 211 14.27 21.18 -7.97
C THR A 211 14.46 20.91 -6.48
N GLU A 212 14.31 21.95 -5.66
CA GLU A 212 14.32 21.83 -4.21
C GLU A 212 13.25 20.84 -3.71
N SER A 213 12.04 20.90 -4.28
CA SER A 213 10.94 19.97 -3.94
C SER A 213 11.31 18.51 -4.18
N TYR A 214 12.00 18.20 -5.29
CA TYR A 214 12.51 16.84 -5.54
C TYR A 214 13.50 16.40 -4.45
N ASN A 215 14.45 17.26 -4.09
CA ASN A 215 15.45 16.96 -3.06
C ASN A 215 14.81 16.78 -1.68
N ILE A 216 13.81 17.58 -1.32
CA ILE A 216 13.06 17.45 -0.06
C ILE A 216 12.39 16.08 0.02
N THR A 217 11.63 15.69 -1.00
CA THR A 217 10.93 14.39 -1.01
C THR A 217 11.92 13.22 -1.02
N MET A 218 13.06 13.34 -1.71
CA MET A 218 14.13 12.34 -1.66
C MET A 218 14.76 12.21 -0.28
N ASN A 219 15.03 13.32 0.42
CA ASN A 219 15.54 13.30 1.79
C ASN A 219 14.54 12.64 2.74
N LEU A 220 13.24 12.94 2.61
CA LEU A 220 12.18 12.30 3.39
C LEU A 220 12.11 10.78 3.16
N LEU A 221 12.38 10.31 1.94
CA LEU A 221 12.49 8.88 1.62
C LEU A 221 13.72 8.25 2.27
N PHE A 222 14.86 8.93 2.26
CA PHE A 222 16.06 8.46 2.93
C PHE A 222 15.89 8.41 4.44
N ASP A 223 15.33 9.45 5.06
CA ASP A 223 15.07 9.51 6.50
C ASP A 223 14.10 8.41 6.93
N PHE A 224 13.07 8.14 6.12
CA PHE A 224 12.15 7.03 6.32
C PHE A 224 12.89 5.69 6.38
N TRP A 225 13.71 5.39 5.38
CA TRP A 225 14.45 4.14 5.33
C TRP A 225 15.60 4.07 6.33
N ALA A 226 16.19 5.21 6.72
CA ALA A 226 17.18 5.30 7.78
C ALA A 226 16.59 4.92 9.14
N LYS A 227 15.28 5.14 9.35
CA LYS A 227 14.54 4.67 10.53
C LYS A 227 14.12 3.20 10.45
N VAL A 228 13.59 2.77 9.30
CA VAL A 228 13.04 1.41 9.14
C VAL A 228 14.14 0.34 9.03
N THR A 229 15.22 0.63 8.31
CA THR A 229 16.28 -0.36 8.00
C THR A 229 16.98 -0.90 9.25
N PRO A 230 17.36 -0.09 10.25
CA PRO A 230 17.94 -0.59 11.51
C PRO A 230 16.99 -1.54 12.26
N CYS A 231 15.68 -1.25 12.26
CA CYS A 231 14.68 -2.11 12.88
C CYS A 231 14.60 -3.48 12.18
N VAL A 232 14.62 -3.51 10.84
CA VAL A 232 14.69 -4.75 10.06
C VAL A 232 15.95 -5.54 10.39
N LEU A 233 17.12 -4.88 10.46
CA LEU A 233 18.38 -5.52 10.82
C LEU A 233 18.33 -6.12 12.23
N GLN A 234 17.78 -5.38 13.20
CA GLN A 234 17.62 -5.84 14.58
C GLN A 234 16.78 -7.13 14.62
N LEU A 235 15.64 -7.17 13.93
CA LEU A 235 14.80 -8.37 13.88
C LEU A 235 15.50 -9.57 13.23
N ILE A 236 16.28 -9.34 12.16
CA ILE A 236 17.05 -10.39 11.50
C ILE A 236 18.11 -10.98 12.45
N GLN A 237 18.72 -10.14 13.29
CA GLN A 237 19.76 -10.56 14.23
C GLN A 237 19.23 -11.24 15.50
N GLN A 238 17.93 -11.10 15.81
CA GLN A 238 17.35 -11.66 17.04
C GLN A 238 17.29 -13.18 17.06
N SER A 239 16.84 -13.84 15.99
CA SER A 239 16.74 -15.30 15.93
C SER A 239 16.72 -15.83 14.51
N LYS A 240 17.08 -17.11 14.32
CA LYS A 240 16.99 -17.78 13.01
C LYS A 240 15.57 -17.78 12.43
N MET A 241 14.55 -17.96 13.26
CA MET A 241 13.15 -17.94 12.83
C MET A 241 12.75 -16.56 12.31
N PHE A 242 13.11 -15.50 13.06
CA PHE A 242 12.82 -14.13 12.65
C PHE A 242 13.63 -13.73 11.43
N SER A 243 14.89 -14.13 11.35
CA SER A 243 15.75 -13.92 10.19
C SER A 243 15.12 -14.42 8.90
N GLU A 244 14.65 -15.67 8.87
CA GLU A 244 14.04 -16.23 7.66
C GLU A 244 12.74 -15.50 7.28
N MET A 245 11.86 -15.26 8.25
CA MET A 245 10.56 -14.61 8.00
C MET A 245 10.70 -13.15 7.57
N VAL A 246 11.51 -12.37 8.29
CA VAL A 246 11.74 -10.95 7.99
C VAL A 246 12.48 -10.82 6.67
N SER A 247 13.50 -11.66 6.41
CA SER A 247 14.20 -11.64 5.13
C SER A 247 13.30 -12.00 3.97
N LEU A 248 12.38 -12.97 4.14
CA LEU A 248 11.40 -13.32 3.13
C LEU A 248 10.49 -12.13 2.78
N HIS A 249 9.94 -11.46 3.79
CA HIS A 249 9.07 -10.30 3.56
C HIS A 249 9.83 -9.10 3.01
N PHE A 250 11.04 -8.84 3.50
CA PHE A 250 11.89 -7.75 3.04
C PHE A 250 12.35 -7.95 1.59
N LEU A 251 12.70 -9.18 1.21
CA LEU A 251 13.05 -9.52 -0.16
C LEU A 251 11.85 -9.43 -1.10
N SER A 252 10.67 -9.86 -0.65
CA SER A 252 9.43 -9.72 -1.42
C SER A 252 9.05 -8.24 -1.62
N MET A 253 9.36 -7.39 -0.65
CA MET A 253 9.23 -5.93 -0.77
C MET A 253 10.22 -5.37 -1.80
N LEU A 254 11.48 -5.80 -1.74
CA LEU A 254 12.52 -5.37 -2.68
C LEU A 254 12.16 -5.73 -4.13
N GLU A 255 11.72 -6.96 -4.37
CA GLU A 255 11.24 -7.42 -5.69
C GLU A 255 10.07 -6.59 -6.20
N ALA A 256 9.11 -6.26 -5.32
CA ALA A 256 7.97 -5.41 -5.69
C ALA A 256 8.40 -3.99 -6.08
N LEU A 257 9.36 -3.39 -5.36
CA LEU A 257 9.88 -2.06 -5.68
C LEU A 257 10.68 -2.08 -7.00
N MET A 258 11.48 -3.13 -7.25
CA MET A 258 12.20 -3.30 -8.52
C MET A 258 11.25 -3.46 -9.70
N GLU A 259 10.19 -4.26 -9.54
CA GLU A 259 9.16 -4.44 -10.57
C GLU A 259 8.48 -3.10 -10.92
N CYS A 260 8.35 -2.20 -9.95
CA CYS A 260 7.81 -0.85 -10.16
C CYS A 260 8.86 0.18 -10.61
N HIS A 261 10.10 -0.24 -10.88
CA HIS A 261 11.23 0.62 -11.23
C HIS A 261 11.50 1.73 -10.22
N SER A 262 11.41 1.40 -8.94
CA SER A 262 11.66 2.35 -7.86
C SER A 262 13.10 2.87 -7.88
N THR A 263 13.25 4.19 -7.81
CA THR A 263 14.55 4.86 -7.85
C THR A 263 15.34 4.69 -6.55
N ILE A 264 14.64 4.55 -5.41
CA ILE A 264 15.29 4.37 -4.11
C ILE A 264 16.02 3.03 -4.04
N VAL A 265 15.52 2.00 -4.73
CA VAL A 265 16.15 0.68 -4.78
C VAL A 265 17.56 0.80 -5.33
N GLY A 266 17.76 1.52 -6.44
CA GLY A 266 19.09 1.70 -7.02
C GLY A 266 20.09 2.35 -6.05
N LYS A 267 19.61 3.17 -5.12
CA LYS A 267 20.45 3.87 -4.12
C LYS A 267 20.68 3.06 -2.84
N LEU A 268 19.67 2.28 -2.40
CA LEU A 268 19.71 1.54 -1.14
C LEU A 268 20.01 0.04 -1.29
N LEU A 269 20.03 -0.49 -2.52
CA LEU A 269 20.28 -1.91 -2.77
C LEU A 269 21.59 -2.42 -2.13
N PRO A 270 22.74 -1.71 -2.19
CA PRO A 270 23.96 -2.17 -1.51
C PRO A 270 23.78 -2.29 0.01
N LEU A 271 23.09 -1.33 0.63
CA LEU A 271 22.81 -1.32 2.06
C LEU A 271 21.88 -2.47 2.44
N TRP A 272 20.74 -2.61 1.77
CA TRP A 272 19.76 -3.66 2.05
C TRP A 272 20.30 -5.06 1.78
N THR A 273 21.18 -5.19 0.80
CA THR A 273 21.92 -6.40 0.53
C THR A 273 22.79 -6.80 1.72
N SER A 274 23.51 -5.85 2.33
CA SER A 274 24.32 -6.09 3.52
C SER A 274 23.49 -6.49 4.74
N VAL A 275 22.29 -5.90 4.88
CA VAL A 275 21.33 -6.25 5.93
C VAL A 275 20.86 -7.70 5.79
N LEU A 276 20.49 -8.11 4.58
CA LEU A 276 20.08 -9.49 4.28
C LEU A 276 21.24 -10.51 4.37
N SER A 277 22.47 -10.06 4.14
CA SER A 277 23.66 -10.92 4.14
C SER A 277 24.43 -10.88 5.47
N SER A 278 23.82 -10.36 6.55
CA SER A 278 24.49 -10.19 7.84
C SER A 278 25.06 -11.52 8.37
N ASN A 279 26.37 -11.56 8.61
CA ASN A 279 27.22 -12.76 8.77
C ASN A 279 26.83 -13.74 9.89
N GLN A 280 25.86 -13.44 10.76
CA GLN A 280 25.50 -14.30 11.89
C GLN A 280 24.51 -15.43 11.53
N LEU A 281 23.72 -15.27 10.46
CA LEU A 281 22.70 -16.25 10.07
C LEU A 281 22.73 -16.40 8.54
N GLN A 282 23.23 -17.53 8.04
CA GLN A 282 23.22 -17.79 6.61
C GLN A 282 21.79 -17.81 6.08
N LEU A 283 21.52 -16.96 5.08
CA LEU A 283 20.24 -16.88 4.41
C LEU A 283 19.93 -18.23 3.72
N PRO A 284 18.70 -18.77 3.79
CA PRO A 284 18.32 -19.98 3.05
C PRO A 284 18.65 -19.86 1.55
N GLY A 285 19.10 -20.95 0.93
CA GLY A 285 19.57 -20.93 -0.47
C GLY A 285 18.55 -20.37 -1.47
N HIS A 286 17.26 -20.64 -1.28
CA HIS A 286 16.20 -20.09 -2.14
C HIS A 286 16.07 -18.56 -2.03
N LEU A 287 16.32 -17.98 -0.85
CA LEU A 287 16.34 -16.53 -0.66
C LEU A 287 17.64 -15.91 -1.22
N GLN A 288 18.76 -16.64 -1.15
CA GLN A 288 20.02 -16.17 -1.76
C GLN A 288 19.89 -16.02 -3.27
N VAL A 289 19.27 -17.00 -3.94
CA VAL A 289 19.02 -16.95 -5.39
C VAL A 289 18.13 -15.75 -5.74
N ARG A 290 17.06 -15.53 -4.99
CA ARG A 290 16.17 -14.37 -5.18
C ARG A 290 16.92 -13.04 -4.99
N LEU A 291 17.74 -12.92 -3.94
CA LEU A 291 18.56 -11.73 -3.71
C LEU A 291 19.58 -11.52 -4.84
N GLN A 292 20.17 -12.60 -5.35
CA GLN A 292 21.10 -12.53 -6.49
C GLN A 292 20.38 -12.01 -7.74
N ASN A 293 19.16 -12.48 -8.02
CA ASN A 293 18.34 -11.96 -9.11
C ASN A 293 18.03 -10.46 -8.94
N CYS A 294 17.90 -9.96 -7.71
CA CYS A 294 17.75 -8.52 -7.45
C CYS A 294 19.01 -7.72 -7.75
N ARG A 295 20.19 -8.30 -7.49
CA ARG A 295 21.48 -7.65 -7.79
C ARG A 295 21.78 -7.65 -9.27
N ASP A 296 21.43 -8.73 -9.95
CA ASP A 296 21.67 -8.92 -11.38
C ASP A 296 20.54 -8.33 -12.25
N PHE A 297 19.60 -7.61 -11.63
CA PHE A 297 18.47 -7.03 -12.34
C PHE A 297 18.96 -6.03 -13.40
N PRO A 298 18.70 -6.27 -14.68
CA PRO A 298 19.23 -5.42 -15.74
C PRO A 298 18.63 -4.01 -15.64
N PRO A 299 19.40 -2.95 -15.94
CA PRO A 299 18.83 -1.63 -16.11
C PRO A 299 17.79 -1.69 -17.24
N SER A 300 16.57 -1.21 -16.97
CA SER A 300 15.41 -1.37 -17.83
C SER A 300 15.73 -1.00 -19.28
N SER A 301 15.63 -1.97 -20.20
CA SER A 301 15.82 -1.68 -21.62
C SER A 301 14.68 -0.78 -22.10
N LEU A 302 15.01 0.31 -22.81
CA LEU A 302 14.05 1.26 -23.40
C LEU A 302 13.03 0.59 -24.36
N GLN A 303 13.23 -0.68 -24.72
CA GLN A 303 12.44 -1.42 -25.71
C GLN A 303 11.13 -1.99 -25.14
N GLU A 304 11.10 -2.46 -23.89
CA GLU A 304 9.88 -2.99 -23.26
C GLU A 304 8.82 -1.90 -23.01
N THR A 305 9.29 -0.67 -22.74
CA THR A 305 8.41 0.49 -22.48
C THR A 305 7.61 0.94 -23.71
N ILE A 306 8.08 0.61 -24.93
CA ILE A 306 7.43 1.01 -26.19
C ILE A 306 6.30 0.02 -26.58
N PHE A 307 6.50 -1.28 -26.34
CA PHE A 307 5.50 -2.30 -26.67
C PHE A 307 4.28 -2.24 -25.74
N ASP A 308 4.46 -1.98 -24.44
CA ASP A 308 3.35 -1.87 -23.49
C ASP A 308 2.50 -0.60 -23.69
N LYS A 309 3.10 0.50 -24.18
CA LYS A 309 2.38 1.74 -24.51
C LYS A 309 1.37 1.57 -25.66
N LYS A 310 1.64 0.68 -26.63
CA LYS A 310 0.74 0.46 -27.78
C LYS A 310 -0.51 -0.36 -27.43
N ARG A 311 -0.47 -1.19 -26.37
CA ARG A 311 -1.55 -2.11 -26.00
C ARG A 311 -2.54 -1.54 -24.96
N ASN A 312 -2.10 -0.54 -24.17
CA ASN A 312 -2.85 0.00 -23.03
C ASN A 312 -3.08 1.52 -23.15
N GLN A 313 -3.77 1.98 -24.21
CA GLN A 313 -4.02 3.41 -24.45
C GLN A 313 -4.80 4.12 -23.32
N HIS A 314 -5.51 3.36 -22.46
CA HIS A 314 -6.32 3.90 -21.37
C HIS A 314 -5.59 4.03 -20.02
N MET A 315 -4.38 3.49 -19.87
CA MET A 315 -3.64 3.52 -18.59
C MET A 315 -2.31 4.23 -18.75
N LYS A 316 -2.01 5.14 -17.82
CA LYS A 316 -0.77 5.92 -17.85
C LYS A 316 0.43 5.12 -17.34
N ASN A 317 0.25 4.24 -16.36
CA ASN A 317 1.29 3.35 -15.86
C ASN A 317 0.78 1.90 -15.67
N PRO A 318 0.88 1.05 -16.71
CA PRO A 318 0.33 -0.31 -16.68
C PRO A 318 1.08 -1.26 -15.73
N THR A 319 2.40 -1.10 -15.57
CA THR A 319 3.22 -1.93 -14.67
C THR A 319 2.81 -1.71 -13.22
N MET A 320 2.74 -0.44 -12.81
CA MET A 320 2.29 -0.07 -11.47
C MET A 320 0.85 -0.51 -11.22
N TYR A 321 -0.05 -0.35 -12.20
CA TYR A 321 -1.43 -0.79 -12.04
C TYR A 321 -1.55 -2.31 -11.82
N LYS A 322 -0.83 -3.14 -12.60
CA LYS A 322 -0.80 -4.60 -12.42
C LYS A 322 -0.24 -4.99 -11.05
N TRP A 323 0.79 -4.28 -10.57
CA TRP A 323 1.33 -4.49 -9.23
C TRP A 323 0.30 -4.16 -8.15
N LEU A 324 -0.36 -2.99 -8.25
CA LEU A 324 -1.41 -2.57 -7.32
C LEU A 324 -2.57 -3.56 -7.28
N GLN A 325 -3.01 -4.11 -8.42
CA GLN A 325 -4.06 -5.13 -8.46
C GLN A 325 -3.65 -6.42 -7.73
N ARG A 326 -2.41 -6.89 -7.93
CA ARG A 326 -1.90 -8.07 -7.20
C ARG A 326 -1.77 -7.79 -5.72
N LEU A 327 -1.31 -6.60 -5.35
CA LEU A 327 -1.18 -6.18 -3.97
C LEU A 327 -2.55 -6.07 -3.27
N GLN A 328 -3.52 -5.44 -3.93
CA GLN A 328 -4.91 -5.34 -3.49
C GLN A 328 -5.49 -6.74 -3.20
N PHE A 329 -5.29 -7.69 -4.11
CA PHE A 329 -5.75 -9.07 -3.92
C PHE A 329 -5.07 -9.71 -2.70
N LYS A 330 -3.74 -9.61 -2.58
CA LYS A 330 -2.99 -10.14 -1.43
C LYS A 330 -3.47 -9.55 -0.10
N MET A 331 -3.65 -8.23 -0.04
CA MET A 331 -4.16 -7.54 1.15
C MET A 331 -5.57 -8.02 1.52
N ALA A 332 -6.46 -8.15 0.53
CA ALA A 332 -7.82 -8.63 0.75
C ALA A 332 -7.85 -10.08 1.26
N GLN A 333 -7.01 -10.96 0.71
CA GLN A 333 -6.91 -12.35 1.13
C GLN A 333 -6.39 -12.48 2.56
N ILE A 334 -5.38 -11.70 2.93
CA ILE A 334 -4.83 -11.72 4.29
C ILE A 334 -5.85 -11.20 5.30
N GLU A 335 -6.55 -10.11 5.01
CA GLU A 335 -7.63 -9.65 5.90
C GLU A 335 -8.76 -10.67 6.01
N LEU A 336 -9.12 -11.35 4.91
CA LEU A 336 -10.14 -12.40 4.94
C LEU A 336 -9.72 -13.59 5.80
N GLN A 337 -8.50 -14.10 5.60
CA GLN A 337 -7.94 -15.21 6.37
C GLN A 337 -7.85 -14.86 7.84
N SER A 338 -7.27 -13.71 8.15
CA SER A 338 -7.12 -13.26 9.53
C SER A 338 -8.47 -13.00 10.19
N SER A 339 -9.46 -12.46 9.47
CA SER A 339 -10.85 -12.28 9.95
C SER A 339 -11.55 -13.60 10.26
N THR A 340 -11.43 -14.61 9.38
CA THR A 340 -12.00 -15.94 9.65
C THR A 340 -11.32 -16.62 10.82
N ALA A 341 -10.01 -16.44 10.96
CA ALA A 341 -9.25 -17.10 11.99
C ALA A 341 -9.46 -16.43 13.36
N THR A 342 -9.69 -15.11 13.43
CA THR A 342 -9.95 -14.40 14.71
C THR A 342 -11.19 -14.94 15.43
N GLN A 343 -12.19 -15.45 14.70
CA GLN A 343 -13.36 -16.10 15.29
C GLN A 343 -13.01 -17.34 16.15
N PHE A 344 -11.83 -17.93 15.96
CA PHE A 344 -11.35 -19.08 16.73
C PHE A 344 -10.49 -18.70 17.95
N TYR A 345 -9.98 -17.46 18.00
CA TYR A 345 -9.15 -16.96 19.11
C TYR A 345 -9.95 -16.11 20.11
N SER A 346 -11.25 -15.91 19.89
CA SER A 346 -12.16 -15.18 20.78
C SER A 346 -12.91 -16.08 21.78
N LEU A 347 -12.28 -17.17 22.24
CA LEU A 347 -12.78 -18.05 23.30
C LEU A 347 -11.97 -17.90 24.57
#